data_AF-A0A0L6UI29-F1
#
_entry.id   AF-A0A0L6UI29-F1
#
_cell.length_a   1.000
_cell.length_b   1.000
_cell.length_c   1.000
_cell.angle_alpha   90.00
_cell.angle_beta   90.00
_cell.angle_gamma   90.00
#
_symmetry.space_group_name_H-M   'P 1'
#
loop_
_entity.id
_entity.type
_entity.pdbx_description
1 polymer ?
#
loop_
_entity_poly.entity_id
_entity_poly.type
_entity_poly.pdbx_seq_one_letter_code
_entity_poly.pdbx_strand_id
1 'polypeptide(L)'
;MFCGYTANRNQSRTINSLNMSSHSSCLGPIIDSIATGFRLESHQEQDIIHLDQQQGLSCCKCGLGQFGIHPSPSASMSKLEYPEPLSPHREKLLINLQDGDAPEYPSILEEVIDRLSPDLRKWSLQVFDYAEIAMEEFKTHDLIAQIFESTPGWKVTRHAYGIQTAVEAVFTVGKGGRTVGFNSEMDALPGIGLLRARHACGHPLICIAGIAAAMATAQALKKTNTPGKVILLGTPAEETIGGKIKLLKLGAYRGMDACLMLHPAPFGGMLPMLAISQVKVEYFGKNAHAAAAPWEGINALDAAVAAYTNVSLLRQQIRPDERVHGIIQGSEHWVSNGPSGFCLLGLFCTTLRIIPDYAWLRYDIRAPTREGMEKLKARVMKCFQAASDASGCRMKIEEEMVYADLINNPPLAKEYHEYMEKIMGIAAPMEGPTLGSTDFGNVSYEVPSIHPIYAIPTVPGQGNHTRGFTQAAATEEAHQLTLKSAKGIAVAAWKVLADQRFAQEVRKAFKPSSSQS
;
A
#
# COMPACT_ATOMS: atom_id res chain seq x y z
N MET A 1 -48.48 -15.23 -23.67
CA MET A 1 -49.67 -16.06 -23.97
C MET A 1 -49.14 -17.48 -24.16
N PHE A 2 -49.20 -18.33 -23.14
CA PHE A 2 -50.29 -19.27 -22.77
C PHE A 2 -50.38 -20.54 -23.64
N CYS A 3 -50.61 -21.66 -22.93
CA CYS A 3 -50.90 -23.04 -23.35
C CYS A 3 -49.69 -23.87 -23.83
N GLY A 4 -49.26 -24.96 -23.19
CA GLY A 4 -49.90 -25.80 -22.17
C GLY A 4 -50.89 -26.79 -22.79
N TYR A 5 -50.52 -28.07 -22.87
CA TYR A 5 -51.47 -29.19 -22.85
C TYR A 5 -50.82 -30.44 -22.23
N THR A 6 -51.51 -30.93 -21.21
CA THR A 6 -51.32 -32.16 -20.44
C THR A 6 -52.00 -33.34 -21.12
N ALA A 7 -51.53 -34.57 -20.86
CA ALA A 7 -52.40 -35.74 -20.82
C ALA A 7 -51.81 -36.88 -19.95
N ASN A 8 -52.57 -37.19 -18.90
CA ASN A 8 -52.51 -38.29 -17.95
C ASN A 8 -52.52 -39.70 -18.57
N ARG A 9 -52.01 -40.69 -17.81
CA ARG A 9 -52.79 -41.92 -17.52
C ARG A 9 -52.34 -42.64 -16.22
N ASN A 10 -53.36 -42.99 -15.46
CA ASN A 10 -53.42 -43.67 -14.15
C ASN A 10 -53.00 -45.16 -14.17
N GLN A 11 -52.57 -45.67 -12.99
CA GLN A 11 -53.20 -46.75 -12.19
C GLN A 11 -52.28 -47.07 -10.97
N SER A 12 -52.61 -46.74 -9.70
CA SER A 12 -53.34 -47.54 -8.67
C SER A 12 -52.88 -49.02 -8.56
N ARG A 13 -52.53 -49.62 -7.39
CA ARG A 13 -53.23 -49.65 -6.08
C ARG A 13 -52.42 -50.45 -5.00
N THR A 14 -52.65 -50.08 -3.71
CA THR A 14 -52.70 -50.86 -2.43
C THR A 14 -51.46 -51.53 -1.79
N ILE A 15 -51.02 -51.09 -0.59
CA ILE A 15 -51.35 -51.47 0.83
C ILE A 15 -50.58 -52.70 1.35
N ASN A 16 -49.74 -52.51 2.38
CA ASN A 16 -49.81 -53.30 3.63
C ASN A 16 -49.06 -52.63 4.79
N SER A 17 -49.81 -52.45 5.88
CA SER A 17 -49.39 -52.04 7.22
C SER A 17 -49.10 -53.27 8.07
N LEU A 18 -48.06 -53.24 8.90
CA LEU A 18 -47.98 -54.05 10.12
C LEU A 18 -47.42 -53.21 11.27
N ASN A 19 -48.11 -53.31 12.39
CA ASN A 19 -47.94 -52.62 13.65
C ASN A 19 -47.77 -53.70 14.75
N MET A 20 -47.34 -53.28 15.95
CA MET A 20 -47.23 -53.99 17.24
C MET A 20 -45.77 -54.12 17.74
N SER A 21 -45.43 -53.98 19.02
CA SER A 21 -45.93 -53.24 20.20
C SER A 21 -45.00 -53.63 21.37
N SER A 22 -44.62 -52.65 22.19
CA SER A 22 -44.38 -52.69 23.65
C SER A 22 -43.58 -53.84 24.33
N HIS A 23 -42.55 -53.46 25.09
CA HIS A 23 -42.37 -53.89 26.49
C HIS A 23 -41.58 -52.84 27.30
N SER A 24 -42.19 -52.39 28.41
CA SER A 24 -41.55 -51.77 29.60
C SER A 24 -40.68 -52.81 30.32
N SER A 25 -39.70 -52.54 31.19
CA SER A 25 -39.58 -51.62 32.32
C SER A 25 -38.21 -51.88 32.99
N CYS A 26 -37.57 -50.87 33.60
CA CYS A 26 -36.90 -50.97 34.92
C CYS A 26 -36.20 -49.64 35.32
N LEU A 27 -36.85 -48.92 36.23
CA LEU A 27 -36.34 -48.33 37.50
C LEU A 27 -35.07 -47.42 37.52
N GLY A 28 -35.29 -46.13 37.79
CA GLY A 28 -34.83 -45.50 39.05
C GLY A 28 -33.57 -44.60 39.05
N PRO A 29 -33.62 -43.33 39.54
CA PRO A 29 -32.54 -42.33 39.49
C PRO A 29 -31.81 -42.09 40.84
N ILE A 30 -30.64 -41.41 40.82
CA ILE A 30 -30.04 -40.76 42.01
C ILE A 30 -29.54 -39.34 41.65
N ILE A 31 -30.05 -38.37 42.41
CA ILE A 31 -29.62 -36.97 42.56
C ILE A 31 -29.27 -36.76 44.05
N ASP A 32 -28.37 -35.80 44.31
CA ASP A 32 -28.02 -35.10 45.57
C ASP A 32 -26.88 -35.60 46.49
N SER A 33 -25.83 -34.74 46.57
CA SER A 33 -25.26 -34.21 47.82
C SER A 33 -24.40 -32.98 47.47
N ILE A 34 -24.95 -31.76 47.54
CA ILE A 34 -25.01 -30.81 48.67
C ILE A 34 -23.67 -30.11 49.00
N ALA A 35 -23.81 -28.78 48.95
CA ALA A 35 -22.86 -27.72 49.25
C ALA A 35 -22.39 -27.66 50.71
N THR A 36 -21.20 -27.08 50.91
CA THR A 36 -20.76 -26.25 52.05
C THR A 36 -19.37 -25.71 51.70
N GLY A 37 -18.98 -24.45 51.87
CA GLY A 37 -19.64 -23.26 52.35
C GLY A 37 -18.75 -22.03 52.06
N PHE A 38 -19.41 -20.91 51.81
CA PHE A 38 -19.10 -19.51 52.15
C PHE A 38 -17.66 -19.06 52.49
N ARG A 39 -17.27 -17.96 51.80
CA ARG A 39 -16.60 -16.70 52.26
C ARG A 39 -15.21 -16.82 52.90
N LEU A 40 -14.26 -15.90 52.80
CA LEU A 40 -13.94 -14.60 52.16
C LEU A 40 -12.81 -14.06 53.08
N GLU A 41 -11.91 -13.22 52.55
CA GLU A 41 -10.88 -12.43 53.26
C GLU A 41 -9.62 -13.18 53.73
N SER A 42 -8.43 -12.58 53.80
CA SER A 42 -7.76 -11.52 53.04
C SER A 42 -6.35 -11.40 53.65
N HIS A 43 -5.36 -11.12 52.80
CA HIS A 43 -4.09 -10.43 53.09
C HIS A 43 -2.93 -11.09 53.86
N GLN A 44 -1.75 -10.72 53.32
CA GLN A 44 -0.38 -10.70 53.85
C GLN A 44 0.35 -12.03 53.95
N GLU A 45 1.67 -12.12 53.75
CA GLU A 45 2.74 -11.43 53.01
C GLU A 45 3.99 -12.29 53.33
N GLN A 46 5.07 -12.14 52.57
CA GLN A 46 6.44 -12.58 52.90
C GLN A 46 6.85 -14.05 52.57
N ASP A 47 7.61 -14.10 51.46
CA ASP A 47 9.04 -14.44 51.43
C ASP A 47 9.56 -15.88 51.55
N ILE A 48 10.46 -16.16 50.59
CA ILE A 48 11.80 -16.77 50.76
C ILE A 48 11.99 -18.28 50.42
N ILE A 49 12.81 -18.43 49.35
CA ILE A 49 13.91 -19.40 49.10
C ILE A 49 13.66 -20.68 48.26
N HIS A 50 14.41 -20.67 47.14
CA HIS A 50 15.05 -21.77 46.40
C HIS A 50 14.96 -23.19 46.97
N LEU A 51 14.69 -24.16 46.09
CA LEU A 51 15.69 -25.20 45.80
C LEU A 51 15.38 -25.95 44.49
N ASP A 52 16.43 -25.98 43.68
CA ASP A 52 16.62 -26.70 42.43
C ASP A 52 16.78 -28.20 42.71
N GLN A 53 16.20 -29.07 41.88
CA GLN A 53 16.64 -30.44 41.70
C GLN A 53 16.38 -30.90 40.27
N GLN A 54 17.46 -30.89 39.49
CA GLN A 54 17.62 -31.65 38.26
C GLN A 54 17.72 -33.16 38.54
N GLN A 55 17.03 -33.94 37.71
CA GLN A 55 17.43 -35.25 37.21
C GLN A 55 17.21 -35.17 35.68
N GLY A 56 18.08 -35.54 34.75
CA GLY A 56 19.27 -36.38 34.77
C GLY A 56 19.19 -37.33 33.56
N LEU A 57 20.32 -37.50 32.84
CA LEU A 57 20.65 -38.57 31.87
C LEU A 57 20.22 -38.35 30.39
N SER A 58 21.03 -38.65 29.36
CA SER A 58 22.45 -39.04 29.25
C SER A 58 22.95 -39.01 27.79
N CYS A 59 24.21 -38.59 27.61
CA CYS A 59 25.28 -39.04 26.70
C CYS A 59 25.07 -39.30 25.19
N CYS A 60 25.91 -38.62 24.39
CA CYS A 60 27.00 -39.26 23.64
C CYS A 60 28.14 -38.25 23.34
N LYS A 61 29.40 -38.65 23.59
CA LYS A 61 30.64 -37.87 23.39
C LYS A 61 31.48 -38.50 22.26
N CYS A 62 31.87 -37.68 21.30
CA CYS A 62 33.07 -37.77 20.46
C CYS A 62 33.16 -36.38 19.78
N GLY A 63 34.22 -35.57 19.81
CA GLY A 63 35.65 -35.79 19.98
C GLY A 63 36.33 -35.01 18.85
N LEU A 64 36.39 -33.68 18.93
CA LEU A 64 37.14 -32.82 18.00
C LEU A 64 37.78 -31.64 18.75
N GLY A 65 38.99 -31.30 18.30
CA GLY A 65 39.99 -30.52 19.00
C GLY A 65 39.71 -29.03 19.23
N GLN A 66 40.53 -28.47 20.11
CA GLN A 66 40.59 -27.06 20.44
C GLN A 66 40.89 -26.20 19.20
N PHE A 67 39.99 -25.28 18.88
CA PHE A 67 40.33 -24.01 18.24
C PHE A 67 39.51 -22.90 18.92
N GLY A 68 40.20 -21.79 19.23
CA GLY A 68 39.72 -20.71 20.06
C GLY A 68 38.46 -20.02 19.53
N ILE A 69 37.51 -19.78 20.43
CA ILE A 69 36.30 -19.01 20.17
C ILE A 69 36.62 -17.54 20.47
N HIS A 70 36.70 -16.73 19.42
CA HIS A 70 36.42 -15.30 19.51
C HIS A 70 34.90 -15.10 19.57
N PRO A 71 34.33 -14.37 20.54
CA PRO A 71 32.93 -14.02 20.49
C PRO A 71 32.70 -12.93 19.44
N SER A 72 31.88 -13.24 18.45
CA SER A 72 31.23 -12.28 17.54
C SER A 72 30.32 -11.34 18.32
N PRO A 73 30.25 -10.03 18.00
CA PRO A 73 29.38 -9.10 18.71
C PRO A 73 27.92 -9.32 18.30
N SER A 74 27.11 -9.80 19.24
CA SER A 74 25.65 -9.69 19.18
C SER A 74 25.26 -8.23 19.42
N ALA A 75 24.92 -7.50 18.36
CA ALA A 75 24.32 -6.18 18.49
C ALA A 75 22.87 -6.35 19.00
N SER A 76 22.69 -6.08 20.29
CA SER A 76 21.41 -5.91 20.96
C SER A 76 20.63 -4.76 20.31
N MET A 77 19.47 -5.06 19.72
CA MET A 77 18.49 -4.06 19.28
C MET A 77 17.74 -3.45 20.49
N SER A 78 18.45 -2.66 21.30
CA SER A 78 17.83 -1.84 22.33
C SER A 78 18.69 -0.62 22.65
N LYS A 79 18.49 0.44 21.85
CA LYS A 79 18.68 1.88 22.15
C LYS A 79 18.76 2.66 20.83
N LEU A 80 17.60 2.88 20.22
CA LEU A 80 17.40 4.07 19.40
C LEU A 80 16.78 5.09 20.35
N GLU A 81 17.60 6.03 20.82
CA GLU A 81 17.12 7.18 21.58
C GLU A 81 16.27 8.05 20.64
N TYR A 82 15.01 8.26 21.01
CA TYR A 82 14.13 9.21 20.34
C TYR A 82 14.65 10.64 20.62
N PRO A 83 14.73 11.53 19.61
CA PRO A 83 15.05 12.93 19.89
C PRO A 83 13.95 13.56 20.74
N GLU A 84 14.36 14.35 21.74
CA GLU A 84 13.46 15.03 22.68
C GLU A 84 12.46 15.96 21.97
N PRO A 85 11.26 16.20 22.57
CA PRO A 85 10.28 17.13 22.01
C PRO A 85 10.84 18.56 21.98
N LEU A 86 10.60 19.25 20.86
CA LEU A 86 10.99 20.66 20.67
C LEU A 86 10.40 21.56 21.78
N SER A 87 11.28 22.26 22.49
CA SER A 87 10.95 23.30 23.48
C SER A 87 10.10 24.43 22.86
N PRO A 88 9.04 24.91 23.54
CA PRO A 88 8.06 25.82 22.95
C PRO A 88 8.42 27.30 23.12
N HIS A 89 9.69 27.73 23.10
CA HIS A 89 10.01 29.16 23.04
C HIS A 89 11.34 29.42 22.32
N ARG A 90 11.28 29.63 21.00
CA ARG A 90 12.26 30.47 20.30
C ARG A 90 11.50 31.63 19.65
N GLU A 91 11.75 32.82 20.17
CA GLU A 91 11.34 34.08 19.56
C GLU A 91 11.71 34.10 18.08
N LYS A 92 10.83 34.65 17.25
CA LYS A 92 11.10 34.94 15.84
C LYS A 92 12.34 35.83 15.76
N LEU A 93 13.50 35.22 15.46
CA LEU A 93 14.57 35.97 14.83
C LEU A 93 14.04 36.41 13.46
N LEU A 94 13.71 37.69 13.35
CA LEU A 94 13.63 38.39 12.08
C LEU A 94 15.05 38.35 11.48
N ILE A 95 15.37 37.27 10.78
CA ILE A 95 16.59 37.21 9.98
C ILE A 95 16.35 38.19 8.84
N ASN A 96 17.05 39.31 8.92
CA ASN A 96 17.18 40.29 7.87
C ASN A 96 17.99 39.59 6.75
N LEU A 97 17.31 38.98 5.78
CA LEU A 97 17.94 38.35 4.63
C LEU A 97 18.44 39.44 3.67
N GLN A 98 19.58 40.03 4.00
CA GLN A 98 20.46 40.71 3.07
C GLN A 98 21.83 40.02 3.11
N ASP A 99 21.87 38.76 2.70
CA ASP A 99 23.13 38.07 2.37
C ASP A 99 22.99 37.46 0.97
N GLY A 100 23.88 37.88 0.07
CA GLY A 100 23.80 37.74 -1.39
C GLY A 100 24.00 36.35 -1.97
N ASP A 101 23.67 35.28 -1.24
CA ASP A 101 23.82 33.88 -1.69
C ASP A 101 22.55 33.02 -1.48
N ALA A 102 21.42 33.60 -1.05
CA ALA A 102 20.14 32.90 -1.03
C ALA A 102 19.60 32.76 -2.47
N PRO A 103 19.20 31.56 -2.94
CA PRO A 103 18.62 31.41 -4.27
C PRO A 103 17.36 32.28 -4.37
N GLU A 104 17.37 33.21 -5.32
CA GLU A 104 16.29 34.17 -5.55
C GLU A 104 15.09 33.45 -6.21
N TYR A 105 14.32 32.68 -5.43
CA TYR A 105 13.00 32.19 -5.84
C TYR A 105 11.95 33.25 -5.49
N PRO A 106 10.90 33.40 -6.30
CA PRO A 106 9.99 34.51 -6.11
C PRO A 106 9.13 34.27 -4.86
N SER A 107 9.10 35.25 -3.95
CA SER A 107 8.26 35.26 -2.73
C SER A 107 6.80 34.92 -3.01
N ILE A 108 6.36 35.15 -4.25
CA ILE A 108 5.03 34.82 -4.76
C ILE A 108 4.63 33.36 -4.52
N LEU A 109 5.58 32.40 -4.56
CA LEU A 109 5.24 30.98 -4.39
C LEU A 109 4.71 30.75 -2.97
N GLU A 110 5.43 31.26 -1.98
CA GLU A 110 5.05 31.16 -0.58
C GLU A 110 3.79 31.95 -0.28
N GLU A 111 3.73 33.21 -0.76
CA GLU A 111 2.56 34.09 -0.59
C GLU A 111 1.28 33.47 -1.14
N VAL A 112 1.34 32.80 -2.30
CA VAL A 112 0.18 32.15 -2.91
C VAL A 112 -0.27 30.96 -2.07
N ILE A 113 0.67 30.10 -1.63
CA ILE A 113 0.34 28.93 -0.82
C ILE A 113 -0.24 29.37 0.53
N ASP A 114 0.35 30.37 1.18
CA ASP A 114 -0.12 30.87 2.47
C ASP A 114 -1.53 31.49 2.36
N ARG A 115 -1.79 32.24 1.28
CA ARG A 115 -3.12 32.79 1.00
C ARG A 115 -4.17 31.70 0.75
N LEU A 116 -3.80 30.61 0.07
CA LEU A 116 -4.69 29.50 -0.24
C LEU A 116 -4.92 28.55 0.96
N SER A 117 -4.16 28.70 2.04
CA SER A 117 -4.19 27.78 3.20
C SER A 117 -5.60 27.47 3.73
N PRO A 118 -6.52 28.44 3.95
CA PRO A 118 -7.87 28.13 4.44
C PRO A 118 -8.69 27.28 3.47
N ASP A 119 -8.59 27.55 2.16
CA ASP A 119 -9.30 26.81 1.13
C ASP A 119 -8.72 25.40 0.97
N LEU A 120 -7.38 25.28 0.95
CA LEU A 120 -6.68 23.99 0.92
C LEU A 120 -7.06 23.13 2.13
N ARG A 121 -7.17 23.73 3.32
CA ARG A 121 -7.61 23.02 4.53
C ARG A 121 -9.02 22.46 4.37
N LYS A 122 -9.94 23.31 3.90
CA LYS A 122 -11.32 22.91 3.63
C LYS A 122 -11.37 21.77 2.62
N TRP A 123 -10.66 21.87 1.50
CA TRP A 123 -10.65 20.84 0.47
C TRP A 123 -10.05 19.52 0.98
N SER A 124 -8.94 19.58 1.73
CA SER A 124 -8.35 18.39 2.35
C SER A 124 -9.34 17.66 3.26
N LEU A 125 -10.10 18.39 4.08
CA LEU A 125 -11.13 17.78 4.92
C LEU A 125 -12.31 17.21 4.12
N GLN A 126 -12.68 17.83 3.00
CA GLN A 126 -13.70 17.26 2.10
C GLN A 126 -13.23 15.94 1.47
N VAL A 127 -11.99 15.89 0.97
CA VAL A 127 -11.40 14.65 0.44
C VAL A 127 -11.32 13.60 1.55
N PHE A 128 -10.88 14.00 2.75
CA PHE A 128 -10.84 13.13 3.92
C PHE A 128 -12.21 12.49 4.23
N ASP A 129 -13.29 13.25 4.13
CA ASP A 129 -14.66 12.79 4.38
C ASP A 129 -15.23 11.92 3.25
N TYR A 130 -14.83 12.16 1.99
CA TYR A 130 -15.25 11.35 0.85
C TYR A 130 -14.72 9.92 0.95
N ALA A 131 -13.42 9.77 1.25
CA ALA A 131 -12.74 8.48 1.46
C ALA A 131 -13.12 7.42 0.41
N GLU A 132 -13.09 7.79 -0.86
CA GLU A 132 -13.46 6.93 -1.98
C GLU A 132 -12.33 5.99 -2.36
N ILE A 133 -12.63 4.72 -2.63
CA ILE A 133 -11.62 3.71 -2.95
C ILE A 133 -11.15 3.79 -4.41
N ALA A 134 -10.10 3.04 -4.71
CA ALA A 134 -9.53 2.92 -6.05
C ALA A 134 -10.58 2.81 -7.17
N MET A 135 -10.51 3.72 -8.15
CA MET A 135 -11.42 3.86 -9.30
C MET A 135 -12.86 4.30 -8.98
N GLU A 136 -13.16 4.63 -7.73
CA GLU A 136 -14.46 5.15 -7.28
C GLU A 136 -14.36 6.59 -6.77
N GLU A 137 -13.24 7.28 -7.01
CA GLU A 137 -12.91 8.64 -6.52
C GLU A 137 -13.68 9.77 -7.23
N PHE A 138 -14.98 9.58 -7.48
CA PHE A 138 -15.80 10.51 -8.27
C PHE A 138 -15.99 11.87 -7.59
N LYS A 139 -16.23 11.91 -6.28
CA LYS A 139 -16.40 13.19 -5.56
C LYS A 139 -15.09 13.93 -5.43
N THR A 140 -13.99 13.21 -5.16
CA THR A 140 -12.65 13.82 -5.13
C THR A 140 -12.26 14.34 -6.51
N HIS A 141 -12.50 13.56 -7.57
CA HIS A 141 -12.36 14.00 -8.97
C HIS A 141 -13.13 15.30 -9.23
N ASP A 142 -14.42 15.32 -8.89
CA ASP A 142 -15.29 16.46 -9.15
C ASP A 142 -14.85 17.70 -8.39
N LEU A 143 -14.41 17.53 -7.14
CA LEU A 143 -13.85 18.62 -6.33
C LEU A 143 -12.61 19.23 -6.97
N ILE A 144 -11.63 18.41 -7.37
CA ILE A 144 -10.40 18.91 -8.03
C ILE A 144 -10.76 19.64 -9.32
N ALA A 145 -11.62 19.05 -10.16
CA ALA A 145 -12.03 19.69 -11.41
C ALA A 145 -12.71 21.05 -11.16
N GLN A 146 -13.62 21.13 -10.18
CA GLN A 146 -14.31 22.39 -9.83
C GLN A 146 -13.33 23.47 -9.31
N ILE A 147 -12.33 23.09 -8.52
CA ILE A 147 -11.31 24.01 -8.00
C ILE A 147 -10.57 24.69 -9.18
N PHE A 148 -10.14 23.93 -10.18
CA PHE A 148 -9.43 24.50 -11.31
C PHE A 148 -10.34 25.19 -12.33
N GLU A 149 -11.55 24.69 -12.56
CA GLU A 149 -12.55 25.35 -13.42
C GLU A 149 -12.94 26.74 -12.89
N SER A 150 -13.01 26.89 -11.57
CA SER A 150 -13.29 28.18 -10.92
C SER A 150 -12.07 29.10 -10.83
N THR A 151 -10.88 28.62 -11.17
CA THR A 151 -9.64 29.41 -11.13
C THR A 151 -9.27 29.93 -12.53
N PRO A 152 -9.22 31.26 -12.76
CA PRO A 152 -8.98 31.80 -14.10
C PRO A 152 -7.64 31.36 -14.72
N GLY A 153 -7.68 30.94 -15.99
CA GLY A 153 -6.50 30.60 -16.80
C GLY A 153 -6.16 29.11 -16.86
N TRP A 154 -6.89 28.25 -16.16
CA TRP A 154 -6.75 26.80 -16.25
C TRP A 154 -7.68 26.21 -17.31
N LYS A 155 -7.14 25.28 -18.10
CA LYS A 155 -7.90 24.39 -18.97
C LYS A 155 -8.04 23.04 -18.27
N VAL A 156 -9.27 22.66 -17.94
CA VAL A 156 -9.55 21.40 -17.24
C VAL A 156 -10.14 20.38 -18.19
N THR A 157 -9.63 19.14 -18.09
CA THR A 157 -10.16 17.96 -18.74
C THR A 157 -10.60 16.99 -17.64
N ARG A 158 -11.91 16.87 -17.43
CA ARG A 158 -12.51 15.81 -16.60
C ARG A 158 -12.39 14.47 -17.30
N HIS A 159 -12.38 13.39 -16.53
CA HIS A 159 -12.26 12.01 -17.04
C HIS A 159 -11.08 11.86 -18.01
N ALA A 160 -9.95 12.49 -17.66
CA ALA A 160 -8.81 12.64 -18.54
C ALA A 160 -8.28 11.28 -18.99
N TYR A 161 -7.79 11.21 -20.23
CA TYR A 161 -7.22 10.00 -20.82
C TYR A 161 -8.20 8.81 -20.87
N GLY A 162 -9.50 9.03 -20.73
CA GLY A 162 -10.51 7.97 -20.70
C GLY A 162 -10.63 7.24 -19.37
N ILE A 163 -9.98 7.74 -18.31
CA ILE A 163 -10.12 7.22 -16.94
C ILE A 163 -11.17 8.06 -16.21
N GLN A 164 -12.24 7.42 -15.74
CA GLN A 164 -13.41 8.10 -15.19
C GLN A 164 -13.15 8.93 -13.94
N THR A 165 -12.08 8.66 -13.18
CA THR A 165 -11.75 9.43 -11.98
C THR A 165 -10.46 10.23 -12.14
N ALA A 166 -9.87 10.32 -13.34
CA ALA A 166 -8.70 11.15 -13.58
C ALA A 166 -9.08 12.58 -13.97
N VAL A 167 -8.33 13.57 -13.46
CA VAL A 167 -8.45 14.99 -13.82
C VAL A 167 -7.13 15.48 -14.39
N GLU A 168 -7.19 16.25 -15.47
CA GLU A 168 -6.04 17.05 -15.93
C GLU A 168 -6.40 18.53 -15.87
N ALA A 169 -5.57 19.33 -15.22
CA ALA A 169 -5.66 20.80 -15.26
C ALA A 169 -4.36 21.37 -15.83
N VAL A 170 -4.47 22.19 -16.89
CA VAL A 170 -3.33 22.77 -17.59
C VAL A 170 -3.36 24.29 -17.52
N PHE A 171 -2.25 24.90 -17.10
CA PHE A 171 -2.01 26.34 -17.18
C PHE A 171 -0.85 26.61 -18.13
N THR A 172 -0.97 27.60 -19.02
CA THR A 172 0.06 27.92 -20.02
C THR A 172 0.27 29.43 -20.13
N VAL A 173 1.53 29.84 -20.15
CA VAL A 173 1.96 31.22 -20.43
C VAL A 173 2.85 31.23 -21.66
N GLY A 174 2.59 32.15 -22.58
CA GLY A 174 3.38 32.31 -23.81
C GLY A 174 3.29 31.13 -24.79
N LYS A 175 4.24 31.04 -25.72
CA LYS A 175 4.43 29.93 -26.65
C LYS A 175 5.79 29.30 -26.41
N GLY A 176 5.85 27.98 -26.33
CA GLY A 176 7.07 27.24 -25.96
C GLY A 176 7.32 27.25 -24.45
N GLY A 177 8.57 27.07 -24.05
CA GLY A 177 8.95 26.88 -22.65
C GLY A 177 8.84 25.43 -22.18
N ARG A 178 9.19 25.21 -20.92
CA ARG A 178 9.18 23.90 -20.28
C ARG A 178 7.83 23.57 -19.68
N THR A 179 7.59 22.28 -19.47
CA THR A 179 6.39 21.77 -18.82
C THR A 179 6.76 21.08 -17.51
N VAL A 180 6.13 21.47 -16.40
CA VAL A 180 6.23 20.73 -15.12
C VAL A 180 4.88 20.16 -14.73
N GLY A 181 4.90 18.94 -14.19
CA GLY A 181 3.73 18.22 -13.73
C GLY A 181 3.69 18.07 -12.20
N PHE A 182 2.50 18.04 -11.63
CA PHE A 182 2.26 17.65 -10.24
C PHE A 182 1.19 16.56 -10.18
N ASN A 183 1.38 15.58 -9.29
CA ASN A 183 0.36 14.56 -9.02
C ASN A 183 -0.38 14.88 -7.71
N SER A 184 -1.69 14.64 -7.73
CA SER A 184 -2.58 14.68 -6.57
C SER A 184 -3.31 13.36 -6.46
N GLU A 185 -2.92 12.52 -5.48
CA GLU A 185 -3.59 11.24 -5.20
C GLU A 185 -4.93 11.42 -4.51
N MET A 186 -5.85 10.49 -4.78
CA MET A 186 -7.28 10.68 -4.48
C MET A 186 -7.92 9.51 -3.75
N ASP A 187 -7.32 8.31 -3.79
CA ASP A 187 -7.95 7.09 -3.29
C ASP A 187 -7.78 6.87 -1.79
N ALA A 188 -8.69 6.10 -1.22
CA ALA A 188 -8.70 5.66 0.17
C ALA A 188 -8.55 4.14 0.25
N LEU A 189 -8.17 3.66 1.43
CA LEU A 189 -8.00 2.25 1.71
C LEU A 189 -9.28 1.62 2.27
N PRO A 190 -9.69 0.43 1.81
CA PRO A 190 -10.76 -0.34 2.43
C PRO A 190 -10.29 -0.92 3.78
N GLY A 191 -11.22 -1.03 4.74
CA GLY A 191 -11.05 -1.97 5.85
C GLY A 191 -9.94 -1.66 6.87
N ILE A 192 -9.62 -0.39 7.15
CA ILE A 192 -8.67 0.04 8.22
C ILE A 192 -9.31 -0.17 9.62
N GLY A 193 -9.63 -1.42 9.91
CA GLY A 193 -10.36 -1.90 11.08
C GLY A 193 -11.83 -1.44 11.17
N LEU A 194 -12.39 -0.77 10.17
CA LEU A 194 -13.77 -0.30 10.18
C LEU A 194 -14.49 -0.70 8.89
N LEU A 195 -15.83 -0.69 8.93
CA LEU A 195 -16.68 -1.01 7.77
C LEU A 195 -16.60 0.01 6.63
N ARG A 196 -15.99 1.19 6.86
CA ARG A 196 -15.88 2.27 5.87
C ARG A 196 -14.43 2.51 5.50
N ALA A 197 -14.20 2.88 4.24
CA ALA A 197 -12.90 3.29 3.73
C ALA A 197 -12.36 4.54 4.44
N ARG A 198 -11.04 4.68 4.46
CA ARG A 198 -10.31 5.76 5.14
C ARG A 198 -9.01 6.09 4.40
N HIS A 199 -8.64 7.36 4.43
CA HIS A 199 -7.34 7.83 3.92
C HIS A 199 -6.20 7.56 4.92
N ALA A 200 -5.91 6.28 5.16
CA ALA A 200 -4.86 5.89 6.11
C ALA A 200 -3.43 6.06 5.56
N CYS A 201 -3.27 6.41 4.29
CA CYS A 201 -1.99 6.78 3.69
C CYS A 201 -1.77 8.31 3.57
N GLY A 202 -2.80 9.11 3.90
CA GLY A 202 -2.69 10.57 3.91
C GLY A 202 -2.94 11.26 2.57
N HIS A 203 -3.59 10.59 1.61
CA HIS A 203 -3.90 11.14 0.29
C HIS A 203 -4.64 12.50 0.29
N PRO A 204 -5.46 12.88 1.29
CA PRO A 204 -6.03 14.22 1.35
C PRO A 204 -4.97 15.32 1.45
N LEU A 205 -3.84 15.04 2.12
CA LEU A 205 -2.70 15.96 2.19
C LEU A 205 -1.89 15.96 0.90
N ILE A 206 -1.67 14.79 0.30
CA ILE A 206 -1.01 14.65 -1.02
C ILE A 206 -1.79 15.42 -2.09
N CYS A 207 -3.11 15.25 -2.10
CA CYS A 207 -4.03 15.93 -3.00
C CYS A 207 -3.83 17.45 -2.95
N ILE A 208 -3.94 18.04 -1.75
CA ILE A 208 -3.79 19.50 -1.61
C ILE A 208 -2.36 19.99 -1.81
N ALA A 209 -1.35 19.17 -1.54
CA ALA A 209 0.05 19.53 -1.80
C ALA A 209 0.30 19.73 -3.30
N GLY A 210 -0.22 18.83 -4.14
CA GLY A 210 -0.17 18.96 -5.60
C GLY A 210 -0.93 20.19 -6.09
N ILE A 211 -2.14 20.42 -5.58
CA ILE A 211 -2.96 21.61 -5.92
C ILE A 211 -2.23 22.90 -5.56
N ALA A 212 -1.71 22.99 -4.33
CA ALA A 212 -1.02 24.17 -3.83
C ALA A 212 0.22 24.50 -4.67
N ALA A 213 1.06 23.49 -4.95
CA ALA A 213 2.25 23.67 -5.76
C ALA A 213 1.91 24.08 -7.20
N ALA A 214 0.94 23.42 -7.83
CA ALA A 214 0.51 23.74 -9.20
C ALA A 214 -0.02 25.18 -9.32
N MET A 215 -0.87 25.61 -8.38
CA MET A 215 -1.42 26.97 -8.35
C MET A 215 -0.32 28.02 -8.12
N ALA A 216 0.60 27.77 -7.18
CA ALA A 216 1.72 28.67 -6.90
C ALA A 216 2.64 28.84 -8.11
N THR A 217 3.05 27.72 -8.73
CA THR A 217 3.93 27.73 -9.90
C THR A 217 3.25 28.41 -11.10
N ALA A 218 1.96 28.17 -11.34
CA ALA A 218 1.20 28.85 -12.40
C ALA A 218 1.12 30.37 -12.18
N GLN A 219 0.91 30.80 -10.94
CA GLN A 219 0.86 32.22 -10.59
C GLN A 219 2.25 32.88 -10.73
N ALA A 220 3.33 32.16 -10.44
CA ALA A 220 4.69 32.62 -10.68
C ALA A 220 4.98 32.81 -12.18
N LEU A 221 4.59 31.85 -13.04
CA LEU A 221 4.69 32.01 -14.50
C LEU A 221 3.94 33.25 -14.99
N LYS A 222 2.71 33.47 -14.49
CA LYS A 222 1.89 34.62 -14.88
C LYS A 222 2.50 35.95 -14.46
N LYS A 223 2.99 36.07 -13.21
CA LYS A 223 3.53 37.34 -12.67
C LYS A 223 4.86 37.73 -13.32
N THR A 224 5.68 36.74 -13.68
CA THR A 224 7.00 36.95 -14.31
C THR A 224 6.94 36.98 -15.84
N ASN A 225 5.80 36.61 -16.42
CA ASN A 225 5.61 36.43 -17.87
C ASN A 225 6.61 35.42 -18.49
N THR A 226 7.07 34.44 -17.70
CA THR A 226 7.95 33.37 -18.16
C THR A 226 7.16 32.38 -19.02
N PRO A 227 7.59 32.07 -20.26
CA PRO A 227 6.93 31.05 -21.07
C PRO A 227 7.07 29.65 -20.45
N GLY A 228 5.96 28.92 -20.35
CA GLY A 228 5.97 27.60 -19.76
C GLY A 228 4.57 27.05 -19.50
N LYS A 229 4.53 25.81 -19.03
CA LYS A 229 3.30 25.07 -18.77
C LYS A 229 3.36 24.36 -17.41
N VAL A 230 2.26 24.44 -16.67
CA VAL A 230 2.04 23.66 -15.45
C VAL A 230 0.88 22.72 -15.69
N ILE A 231 1.04 21.46 -15.31
CA ILE A 231 0.00 20.44 -15.39
C ILE A 231 -0.22 19.86 -13.99
N LEU A 232 -1.46 19.86 -13.53
CA LEU A 232 -1.87 19.02 -12.40
C LEU A 232 -2.58 17.77 -12.95
N LEU A 233 -2.19 16.61 -12.43
CA LEU A 233 -2.91 15.36 -12.63
C LEU A 233 -3.55 14.92 -11.31
N GLY A 234 -4.88 14.81 -11.30
CA GLY A 234 -5.61 14.06 -10.28
C GLY A 234 -5.46 12.57 -10.60
N THR A 235 -4.70 11.85 -9.78
CA THR A 235 -4.25 10.47 -10.07
C THR A 235 -5.00 9.47 -9.18
N PRO A 236 -5.83 8.58 -9.75
CA PRO A 236 -6.62 7.64 -8.98
C PRO A 236 -5.81 6.38 -8.61
N ALA A 237 -6.36 5.60 -7.68
CA ALA A 237 -6.03 4.19 -7.45
C ALA A 237 -4.55 3.84 -7.25
N GLU A 238 -3.79 4.64 -6.51
CA GLU A 238 -2.39 4.31 -6.22
C GLU A 238 -2.25 3.07 -5.33
N GLU A 239 -3.19 2.82 -4.41
CA GLU A 239 -3.04 1.78 -3.39
C GLU A 239 -3.16 0.35 -3.94
N THR A 240 -3.68 0.17 -5.15
CA THR A 240 -4.04 -1.16 -5.68
C THR A 240 -3.76 -1.33 -7.18
N ILE A 241 -4.29 -0.45 -8.02
CA ILE A 241 -4.36 -0.66 -9.47
C ILE A 241 -3.22 0.03 -10.21
N GLY A 242 -2.63 1.06 -9.61
CA GLY A 242 -1.58 1.88 -10.22
C GLY A 242 -2.16 2.81 -11.29
N GLY A 243 -3.03 3.74 -10.90
CA GLY A 243 -3.64 4.66 -11.85
C GLY A 243 -2.64 5.52 -12.61
N LYS A 244 -1.50 5.88 -12.02
CA LYS A 244 -0.43 6.62 -12.73
C LYS A 244 0.20 5.79 -13.84
N ILE A 245 0.29 4.47 -13.69
CA ILE A 245 0.79 3.58 -14.76
C ILE A 245 -0.17 3.58 -15.96
N LYS A 246 -1.49 3.60 -15.70
CA LYS A 246 -2.48 3.73 -16.77
C LYS A 246 -2.37 5.09 -17.46
N LEU A 247 -2.32 6.17 -16.69
CA LEU A 247 -2.11 7.53 -17.20
C LEU A 247 -0.82 7.64 -18.03
N LEU A 248 0.27 7.03 -17.57
CA LEU A 248 1.56 6.98 -18.25
C LEU A 248 1.47 6.31 -19.62
N LYS A 249 0.85 5.11 -19.69
CA LYS A 249 0.62 4.40 -20.96
C LYS A 249 -0.25 5.21 -21.93
N LEU A 250 -1.18 6.01 -21.41
CA LEU A 250 -2.08 6.85 -22.19
C LEU A 250 -1.46 8.20 -22.57
N GLY A 251 -0.22 8.46 -22.17
CA GLY A 251 0.57 9.63 -22.57
C GLY A 251 0.41 10.85 -21.68
N ALA A 252 -0.14 10.72 -20.47
CA ALA A 252 -0.39 11.85 -19.57
C ALA A 252 0.85 12.62 -19.15
N TYR A 253 1.99 11.93 -19.06
CA TYR A 253 3.28 12.51 -18.68
C TYR A 253 4.13 12.93 -19.90
N ARG A 254 3.62 12.74 -21.13
CA ARG A 254 4.38 12.99 -22.35
C ARG A 254 4.69 14.48 -22.50
N GLY A 255 5.97 14.80 -22.63
CA GLY A 255 6.44 16.17 -22.84
C GLY A 255 6.59 16.99 -21.55
N MET A 256 6.45 16.38 -20.37
CA MET A 256 6.88 16.99 -19.12
C MET A 256 8.41 16.97 -19.01
N ASP A 257 9.00 18.10 -18.62
CA ASP A 257 10.43 18.23 -18.30
C ASP A 257 10.73 17.79 -16.86
N ALA A 258 9.74 17.87 -15.96
CA ALA A 258 9.80 17.30 -14.61
C ALA A 258 8.40 17.01 -14.07
N CYS A 259 8.26 16.03 -13.17
CA CYS A 259 7.03 15.75 -12.44
C CYS A 259 7.30 15.55 -10.95
N LEU A 260 6.58 16.27 -10.08
CA LEU A 260 6.86 16.32 -8.64
C LEU A 260 5.62 15.91 -7.83
N MET A 261 5.84 15.29 -6.68
CA MET A 261 4.79 14.84 -5.77
C MET A 261 5.34 14.80 -4.35
N LEU A 262 4.48 14.84 -3.33
CA LEU A 262 4.87 14.74 -1.91
C LEU A 262 4.09 13.64 -1.21
N HIS A 263 4.65 13.10 -0.13
CA HIS A 263 3.98 12.12 0.70
C HIS A 263 4.13 12.40 2.19
N PRO A 264 3.05 12.39 2.99
CA PRO A 264 3.16 12.45 4.45
C PRO A 264 3.57 11.09 5.03
N ALA A 265 4.42 11.09 6.05
CA ALA A 265 4.73 9.92 6.86
C ALA A 265 5.09 10.34 8.30
N PRO A 266 5.32 9.41 9.24
CA PRO A 266 5.84 9.73 10.57
C PRO A 266 7.27 10.29 10.61
N PHE A 267 7.94 10.28 9.46
CA PHE A 267 9.33 10.70 9.27
C PHE A 267 9.45 11.41 7.91
N GLY A 268 10.57 12.08 7.64
CA GLY A 268 10.82 12.79 6.39
C GLY A 268 12.12 12.39 5.71
N GLY A 269 12.22 12.63 4.41
CA GLY A 269 13.43 12.42 3.61
C GLY A 269 13.17 12.12 2.13
N MET A 270 14.25 12.10 1.35
CA MET A 270 14.28 11.61 -0.03
C MET A 270 14.51 10.09 -0.03
N LEU A 271 13.49 9.34 0.40
CA LEU A 271 13.65 7.93 0.75
C LEU A 271 13.45 7.02 -0.47
N PRO A 272 14.26 5.96 -0.64
CA PRO A 272 14.07 5.00 -1.72
C PRO A 272 12.81 4.15 -1.48
N MET A 273 12.13 3.76 -2.56
CA MET A 273 10.93 2.91 -2.52
C MET A 273 11.15 1.64 -3.35
N LEU A 274 10.59 0.52 -2.91
CA LEU A 274 10.81 -0.80 -3.51
C LEU A 274 9.98 -1.00 -4.77
N ALA A 275 10.55 -1.75 -5.73
CA ALA A 275 9.77 -2.37 -6.79
C ALA A 275 8.96 -3.55 -6.23
N ILE A 276 7.73 -3.72 -6.70
CA ILE A 276 6.83 -4.80 -6.30
C ILE A 276 6.09 -5.38 -7.52
N SER A 277 5.93 -6.69 -7.55
CA SER A 277 4.96 -7.39 -8.39
C SER A 277 4.06 -8.24 -7.52
N GLN A 278 2.75 -8.01 -7.61
CA GLN A 278 1.74 -8.86 -7.01
C GLN A 278 1.15 -9.78 -8.07
N VAL A 279 1.12 -11.07 -7.78
CA VAL A 279 0.62 -12.10 -8.69
C VAL A 279 -0.42 -12.97 -8.01
N LYS A 280 -1.52 -13.21 -8.72
CA LYS A 280 -2.52 -14.22 -8.40
C LYS A 280 -2.29 -15.45 -9.26
N VAL A 281 -2.17 -16.61 -8.63
CA VAL A 281 -1.90 -17.90 -9.27
C VAL A 281 -3.04 -18.84 -8.96
N GLU A 282 -3.77 -19.28 -9.98
CA GLU A 282 -4.93 -20.15 -9.89
C GLU A 282 -4.58 -21.54 -10.43
N TYR A 283 -4.86 -22.60 -9.66
CA TYR A 283 -4.74 -23.98 -10.10
C TYR A 283 -6.11 -24.61 -10.31
N PHE A 284 -6.26 -25.30 -11.43
CA PHE A 284 -7.47 -26.01 -11.83
C PHE A 284 -7.15 -27.49 -12.00
N GLY A 285 -7.81 -28.32 -11.22
CA GLY A 285 -7.70 -29.77 -11.20
C GLY A 285 -9.01 -30.46 -11.56
N LYS A 286 -9.29 -31.58 -10.88
CA LYS A 286 -10.46 -32.42 -11.12
C LYS A 286 -10.88 -33.10 -9.82
N ASN A 287 -12.14 -32.92 -9.44
CA ASN A 287 -12.70 -33.57 -8.26
C ASN A 287 -12.73 -35.09 -8.43
N ALA A 288 -12.47 -35.80 -7.34
CA ALA A 288 -12.73 -37.23 -7.20
C ALA A 288 -12.98 -37.58 -5.73
N HIS A 289 -13.49 -38.78 -5.49
CA HIS A 289 -13.74 -39.25 -4.13
C HIS A 289 -12.40 -39.61 -3.46
N ALA A 290 -11.98 -38.83 -2.47
CA ALA A 290 -10.64 -38.91 -1.89
C ALA A 290 -10.28 -40.30 -1.33
N ALA A 291 -11.24 -41.01 -0.74
CA ALA A 291 -11.01 -42.38 -0.22
C ALA A 291 -11.27 -43.51 -1.23
N ALA A 292 -12.17 -43.33 -2.19
CA ALA A 292 -12.70 -44.43 -3.00
C ALA A 292 -12.08 -44.52 -4.40
N ALA A 293 -11.71 -43.37 -4.98
CA ALA A 293 -11.09 -43.31 -6.29
C ALA A 293 -10.16 -42.08 -6.42
N PRO A 294 -9.16 -41.90 -5.53
CA PRO A 294 -8.27 -40.75 -5.61
C PRO A 294 -7.47 -40.66 -6.92
N TRP A 295 -7.18 -41.80 -7.55
CA TRP A 295 -6.48 -41.89 -8.84
C TRP A 295 -7.24 -41.26 -10.02
N GLU A 296 -8.55 -40.99 -9.87
CA GLU A 296 -9.35 -40.30 -10.88
C GLU A 296 -9.28 -38.76 -10.77
N GLY A 297 -8.69 -38.24 -9.69
CA GLY A 297 -8.65 -36.82 -9.38
C GLY A 297 -7.33 -36.14 -9.71
N ILE A 298 -7.37 -34.80 -9.77
CA ILE A 298 -6.20 -33.92 -9.90
C ILE A 298 -6.34 -32.86 -8.81
N ASN A 299 -5.44 -32.85 -7.83
CA ASN A 299 -5.60 -32.06 -6.61
C ASN A 299 -5.00 -30.65 -6.73
N ALA A 300 -5.86 -29.64 -6.86
CA ALA A 300 -5.44 -28.24 -6.94
C ALA A 300 -4.88 -27.69 -5.62
N LEU A 301 -5.32 -28.23 -4.47
CA LEU A 301 -4.75 -27.83 -3.18
C LEU A 301 -3.30 -28.29 -3.05
N ASP A 302 -3.00 -29.52 -3.48
CA ASP A 302 -1.64 -30.04 -3.44
C ASP A 302 -0.73 -29.24 -4.36
N ALA A 303 -1.21 -28.79 -5.52
CA ALA A 303 -0.49 -27.86 -6.38
C ALA A 303 -0.19 -26.53 -5.66
N ALA A 304 -1.17 -25.97 -4.93
CA ALA A 304 -0.94 -24.75 -4.16
C ALA A 304 0.06 -24.95 -3.00
N VAL A 305 -0.01 -26.07 -2.28
CA VAL A 305 0.94 -26.40 -1.21
C VAL A 305 2.35 -26.64 -1.76
N ALA A 306 2.46 -27.32 -2.89
CA ALA A 306 3.72 -27.53 -3.58
C ALA A 306 4.33 -26.20 -4.05
N ALA A 307 3.53 -25.31 -4.63
CA ALA A 307 3.94 -23.96 -5.01
C ALA A 307 4.49 -23.17 -3.81
N TYR A 308 3.78 -23.17 -2.69
CA TYR A 308 4.20 -22.51 -1.45
C TYR A 308 5.51 -23.09 -0.91
N THR A 309 5.66 -24.42 -0.97
CA THR A 309 6.89 -25.12 -0.56
C THR A 309 8.05 -24.76 -1.48
N ASN A 310 7.86 -24.77 -2.80
CA ASN A 310 8.88 -24.39 -3.78
C ASN A 310 9.40 -22.98 -3.55
N VAL A 311 8.50 -22.01 -3.31
CA VAL A 311 8.91 -20.62 -2.97
C VAL A 311 9.62 -20.57 -1.62
N SER A 312 9.21 -21.37 -0.64
CA SER A 312 9.87 -21.44 0.66
C SER A 312 11.31 -21.94 0.54
N LEU A 313 11.58 -22.92 -0.33
CA LEU A 313 12.93 -23.38 -0.65
C LEU A 313 13.74 -22.32 -1.40
N LEU A 314 13.10 -21.58 -2.32
CA LEU A 314 13.75 -20.50 -3.08
C LEU A 314 14.32 -19.40 -2.16
N ARG A 315 13.70 -19.12 -1.01
CA ARG A 315 14.11 -18.06 -0.07
C ARG A 315 15.54 -18.19 0.44
N GLN A 316 16.12 -19.39 0.50
CA GLN A 316 17.55 -19.52 0.84
C GLN A 316 18.46 -18.87 -0.21
N GLN A 317 18.00 -18.78 -1.46
CA GLN A 317 18.77 -18.36 -2.62
C GLN A 317 18.35 -16.99 -3.18
N ILE A 318 17.56 -16.21 -2.44
CA ILE A 318 17.23 -14.81 -2.80
C ILE A 318 18.22 -13.86 -2.10
N ARG A 319 18.30 -12.61 -2.56
CA ARG A 319 19.18 -11.63 -1.92
C ARG A 319 18.62 -11.19 -0.55
N PRO A 320 19.48 -10.73 0.38
CA PRO A 320 19.03 -10.23 1.69
C PRO A 320 18.08 -9.04 1.64
N ASP A 321 18.05 -8.28 0.55
CA ASP A 321 17.21 -7.11 0.28
C ASP A 321 15.96 -7.43 -0.56
N GLU A 322 15.73 -8.70 -0.90
CA GLU A 322 14.56 -9.19 -1.64
C GLU A 322 13.52 -9.80 -0.70
N ARG A 323 12.22 -9.68 -1.04
CA ARG A 323 11.13 -10.32 -0.26
C ARG A 323 10.17 -11.06 -1.18
N VAL A 324 9.74 -12.24 -0.74
CA VAL A 324 8.66 -13.00 -1.38
C VAL A 324 7.75 -13.63 -0.32
N HIS A 325 6.50 -13.23 -0.31
CA HIS A 325 5.50 -13.68 0.66
C HIS A 325 4.12 -13.74 0.02
N GLY A 326 3.27 -14.60 0.54
CA GLY A 326 1.95 -14.80 -0.04
C GLY A 326 1.07 -15.67 0.85
N ILE A 327 -0.18 -15.79 0.42
CA ILE A 327 -1.22 -16.57 1.08
C ILE A 327 -1.75 -17.64 0.12
N ILE A 328 -2.25 -18.74 0.68
CA ILE A 328 -3.02 -19.74 -0.04
C ILE A 328 -4.48 -19.52 0.32
N GLN A 329 -5.36 -19.52 -0.68
CA GLN A 329 -6.79 -19.42 -0.50
C GLN A 329 -7.52 -20.47 -1.35
N GLY A 330 -8.48 -21.16 -0.74
CA GLY A 330 -9.35 -22.12 -1.44
C GLY A 330 -10.48 -21.44 -2.21
N SER A 331 -11.42 -22.23 -2.69
CA SER A 331 -12.72 -21.74 -3.17
C SER A 331 -13.71 -21.59 -2.00
N GLU A 332 -14.61 -20.64 -2.11
CA GLU A 332 -15.70 -20.42 -1.14
C GLU A 332 -16.74 -21.55 -1.15
N HIS A 333 -16.72 -22.41 -2.18
CA HIS A 333 -17.64 -23.53 -2.38
C HIS A 333 -17.09 -24.87 -1.87
N TRP A 334 -16.00 -24.85 -1.11
CA TRP A 334 -15.61 -26.05 -0.40
C TRP A 334 -16.75 -26.34 0.60
N VAL A 335 -17.25 -27.57 0.68
CA VAL A 335 -18.40 -27.93 1.55
C VAL A 335 -17.88 -28.81 2.67
N SER A 336 -18.21 -28.63 3.94
CA SER A 336 -17.83 -29.60 4.98
C SER A 336 -19.03 -30.47 5.32
N ASN A 337 -18.84 -31.78 5.35
CA ASN A 337 -19.80 -32.66 5.98
C ASN A 337 -19.61 -32.60 7.52
N GLY A 338 -20.18 -31.58 8.16
CA GLY A 338 -20.86 -31.76 9.45
C GLY A 338 -22.31 -32.24 9.19
N PRO A 339 -23.05 -32.74 10.20
CA PRO A 339 -24.41 -33.23 9.98
C PRO A 339 -25.22 -32.11 9.32
N SER A 340 -25.91 -32.46 8.25
CA SER A 340 -26.80 -31.61 7.46
C SER A 340 -27.68 -30.72 8.37
N GLY A 341 -27.28 -29.46 8.52
CA GLY A 341 -28.03 -28.47 9.29
C GLY A 341 -27.12 -27.37 9.82
N PHE A 342 -27.36 -26.12 9.40
CA PHE A 342 -26.73 -24.90 9.89
C PHE A 342 -25.28 -24.62 9.44
N CYS A 343 -25.13 -24.27 8.16
CA CYS A 343 -24.20 -23.20 7.79
C CYS A 343 -24.98 -21.88 7.79
N LEU A 344 -25.37 -21.40 8.98
CA LEU A 344 -25.80 -20.02 9.15
C LEU A 344 -24.54 -19.23 9.49
N LEU A 345 -24.22 -18.19 8.69
CA LEU A 345 -23.11 -17.23 8.88
C LEU A 345 -21.77 -17.54 8.19
N GLY A 346 -21.77 -18.04 6.95
CA GLY A 346 -20.77 -17.65 5.94
C GLY A 346 -19.28 -17.82 6.27
N LEU A 347 -18.90 -18.73 7.17
CA LEU A 347 -17.51 -19.03 7.50
C LEU A 347 -17.14 -20.45 7.03
N PHE A 348 -16.22 -20.49 6.07
CA PHE A 348 -15.35 -21.60 5.64
C PHE A 348 -15.80 -23.02 6.00
N CYS A 349 -16.47 -23.67 5.06
CA CYS A 349 -16.71 -25.11 5.07
C CYS A 349 -15.70 -25.76 4.12
N THR A 350 -15.05 -26.88 4.47
CA THR A 350 -14.14 -27.62 3.56
C THR A 350 -14.40 -29.14 3.58
N THR A 351 -14.41 -29.83 2.42
CA THR A 351 -14.71 -31.29 2.34
C THR A 351 -13.41 -32.07 2.43
N LEU A 352 -13.22 -32.88 3.48
CA LEU A 352 -12.14 -33.89 3.52
C LEU A 352 -12.40 -35.11 2.60
N ARG A 353 -13.59 -35.23 2.02
CA ARG A 353 -14.00 -36.39 1.19
C ARG A 353 -13.80 -36.19 -0.32
N ILE A 354 -13.62 -34.95 -0.76
CA ILE A 354 -13.54 -34.57 -2.18
C ILE A 354 -12.16 -33.99 -2.43
N ILE A 355 -11.47 -34.49 -3.44
CA ILE A 355 -10.22 -33.89 -3.93
C ILE A 355 -10.54 -32.49 -4.49
N PRO A 356 -9.91 -31.41 -4.01
CA PRO A 356 -10.17 -30.06 -4.53
C PRO A 356 -9.77 -29.87 -6.00
N ASP A 357 -10.70 -29.38 -6.83
CA ASP A 357 -10.46 -28.98 -8.23
C ASP A 357 -10.01 -27.52 -8.38
N TYR A 358 -10.05 -26.71 -7.33
CA TYR A 358 -9.65 -25.32 -7.42
C TYR A 358 -9.04 -24.79 -6.13
N ALA A 359 -7.86 -24.17 -6.27
CA ALA A 359 -7.17 -23.42 -5.23
C ALA A 359 -6.36 -22.30 -5.89
N TRP A 360 -6.07 -21.24 -5.15
CA TRP A 360 -5.26 -20.15 -5.65
C TRP A 360 -4.35 -19.56 -4.58
N LEU A 361 -3.34 -18.82 -5.01
CA LEU A 361 -2.38 -18.12 -4.18
C LEU A 361 -2.28 -16.67 -4.63
N ARG A 362 -1.96 -15.78 -3.70
CA ARG A 362 -1.55 -14.41 -4.00
C ARG A 362 -0.21 -14.15 -3.35
N TYR A 363 0.74 -13.64 -4.14
CA TYR A 363 2.11 -13.39 -3.72
C TYR A 363 2.53 -11.97 -4.07
N ASP A 364 3.23 -11.34 -3.13
CA ASP A 364 4.01 -10.13 -3.35
C ASP A 364 5.48 -10.51 -3.54
N ILE A 365 6.10 -9.92 -4.55
CA ILE A 365 7.51 -10.12 -4.91
C ILE A 365 8.15 -8.73 -4.92
N ARG A 366 9.11 -8.49 -4.02
CA ARG A 366 9.74 -7.17 -3.84
C ARG A 366 11.25 -7.23 -3.99
N ALA A 367 11.81 -6.19 -4.61
CA ALA A 367 13.25 -5.96 -4.66
C ALA A 367 13.56 -4.44 -4.69
N PRO A 368 14.81 -4.04 -4.39
CA PRO A 368 15.19 -2.62 -4.42
C PRO A 368 15.14 -1.95 -5.79
N THR A 369 15.13 -2.74 -6.88
CA THR A 369 15.09 -2.23 -8.25
C THR A 369 14.11 -3.03 -9.10
N ARG A 370 13.51 -2.39 -10.11
CA ARG A 370 12.62 -3.01 -11.10
C ARG A 370 13.30 -4.21 -11.76
N GLU A 371 14.56 -4.06 -12.15
CA GLU A 371 15.33 -5.14 -12.77
C GLU A 371 15.55 -6.32 -11.81
N GLY A 372 15.90 -6.04 -10.54
CA GLY A 372 16.03 -7.07 -9.51
C GLY A 372 14.71 -7.80 -9.26
N MET A 373 13.61 -7.05 -9.20
CA MET A 373 12.27 -7.59 -8.99
C MET A 373 11.87 -8.51 -10.14
N GLU A 374 12.10 -8.12 -11.40
CA GLU A 374 11.80 -8.96 -12.57
C GLU A 374 12.65 -10.25 -12.61
N LYS A 375 13.93 -10.18 -12.22
CA LYS A 375 14.79 -11.37 -12.08
C LYS A 375 14.27 -12.31 -11.00
N LEU A 376 13.86 -11.79 -9.85
CA LEU A 376 13.28 -12.58 -8.77
C LEU A 376 11.94 -13.17 -9.19
N LYS A 377 11.07 -12.37 -9.82
CA LYS A 377 9.77 -12.79 -10.35
C LYS A 377 9.93 -13.98 -11.27
N ALA A 378 10.84 -13.91 -12.25
CA ALA A 378 11.11 -15.01 -13.16
C ALA A 378 11.47 -16.34 -12.46
N ARG A 379 12.16 -16.29 -11.31
CA ARG A 379 12.48 -17.47 -10.50
C ARG A 379 11.25 -17.97 -9.73
N VAL A 380 10.47 -17.06 -9.16
CA VAL A 380 9.21 -17.37 -8.45
C VAL A 380 8.19 -18.01 -9.40
N MET A 381 8.08 -17.52 -10.65
CA MET A 381 7.19 -18.12 -11.65
C MET A 381 7.53 -19.58 -11.94
N LYS A 382 8.82 -19.94 -11.93
CA LYS A 382 9.25 -21.34 -12.09
C LYS A 382 8.80 -22.21 -10.92
N CYS A 383 8.76 -21.68 -9.70
CA CYS A 383 8.24 -22.40 -8.53
C CYS A 383 6.76 -22.73 -8.68
N PHE A 384 5.98 -21.81 -9.25
CA PHE A 384 4.56 -22.01 -9.53
C PHE A 384 4.36 -23.01 -10.68
N GLN A 385 5.09 -22.83 -11.78
CA GLN A 385 5.02 -23.75 -12.92
C GLN A 385 5.36 -25.19 -12.51
N ALA A 386 6.42 -25.39 -11.71
CA ALA A 386 6.81 -26.72 -11.24
C ALA A 386 5.70 -27.43 -10.44
N ALA A 387 4.89 -26.68 -9.69
CA ALA A 387 3.76 -27.24 -8.96
C ALA A 387 2.59 -27.62 -9.87
N SER A 388 2.34 -26.83 -10.92
CA SER A 388 1.42 -27.18 -12.01
C SER A 388 1.83 -28.49 -12.66
N ASP A 389 3.10 -28.58 -13.07
CA ASP A 389 3.63 -29.72 -13.81
C ASP A 389 3.63 -31.00 -12.97
N ALA A 390 4.03 -30.91 -11.70
CA ALA A 390 4.10 -32.06 -10.79
C ALA A 390 2.72 -32.62 -10.41
N SER A 391 1.70 -31.76 -10.31
CA SER A 391 0.34 -32.15 -9.93
C SER A 391 -0.54 -32.54 -11.12
N GLY A 392 -0.18 -32.14 -12.34
CA GLY A 392 -1.04 -32.23 -13.52
C GLY A 392 -2.16 -31.19 -13.56
N CYS A 393 -2.16 -30.20 -12.66
CA CYS A 393 -3.11 -29.09 -12.70
C CYS A 393 -2.84 -28.17 -13.89
N ARG A 394 -3.91 -27.54 -14.39
CA ARG A 394 -3.77 -26.35 -15.25
C ARG A 394 -3.57 -25.13 -14.37
N MET A 395 -2.62 -24.26 -14.73
CA MET A 395 -2.36 -23.01 -14.02
C MET A 395 -2.84 -21.81 -14.85
N LYS A 396 -3.37 -20.79 -14.17
CA LYS A 396 -3.58 -19.43 -14.70
C LYS A 396 -2.86 -18.46 -13.78
N ILE A 397 -2.21 -17.47 -14.38
CA ILE A 397 -1.50 -16.41 -13.65
C ILE A 397 -2.09 -15.08 -14.09
N GLU A 398 -2.27 -14.20 -13.12
CA GLU A 398 -2.70 -12.81 -13.30
C GLU A 398 -1.76 -11.91 -12.50
N GLU A 399 -1.09 -10.97 -13.19
CA GLU A 399 -0.32 -9.91 -12.53
C GLU A 399 -1.29 -8.79 -12.14
N GLU A 400 -1.47 -8.56 -10.84
CA GLU A 400 -2.46 -7.61 -10.32
C GLU A 400 -1.86 -6.20 -10.18
N MET A 401 -0.66 -6.09 -9.59
CA MET A 401 0.04 -4.82 -9.35
C MET A 401 1.51 -4.96 -9.75
N VAL A 402 2.06 -3.99 -10.51
CA VAL A 402 3.49 -3.98 -10.91
C VAL A 402 4.06 -2.58 -10.80
N TYR A 403 4.68 -2.27 -9.67
CA TYR A 403 5.30 -0.97 -9.42
C TYR A 403 6.82 -1.06 -9.53
N ALA A 404 7.41 -0.06 -10.17
CA ALA A 404 8.85 0.11 -10.21
C ALA A 404 9.35 0.78 -8.92
N ASP A 405 10.64 0.65 -8.65
CA ASP A 405 11.31 1.43 -7.61
C ASP A 405 11.28 2.92 -7.95
N LEU A 406 11.39 3.77 -6.93
CA LEU A 406 11.38 5.21 -7.10
C LEU A 406 12.80 5.75 -7.37
N ILE A 407 12.95 6.46 -8.49
CA ILE A 407 14.18 7.17 -8.85
C ILE A 407 14.00 8.66 -8.58
N ASN A 408 14.54 9.15 -7.47
CA ASN A 408 14.61 10.58 -7.19
C ASN A 408 15.72 11.23 -8.05
N ASN A 409 15.35 12.21 -8.87
CA ASN A 409 16.31 12.97 -9.68
C ASN A 409 17.23 13.81 -8.76
N PRO A 410 18.56 13.58 -8.76
CA PRO A 410 19.44 14.18 -7.75
C PRO A 410 19.46 15.71 -7.72
N PRO A 411 19.51 16.44 -8.86
CA PRO A 411 19.38 17.90 -8.85
C PRO A 411 18.08 18.41 -8.24
N LEU A 412 16.93 17.81 -8.58
CA LEU A 412 15.64 18.16 -7.98
C LEU A 412 15.61 17.86 -6.48
N ALA A 413 16.13 16.70 -6.07
CA ALA A 413 16.16 16.26 -4.68
C ALA A 413 17.03 17.19 -3.82
N LYS A 414 18.19 17.60 -4.36
CA LYS A 414 19.09 18.56 -3.72
C LYS A 414 18.42 19.92 -3.55
N GLU A 415 17.73 20.42 -4.58
CA GLU A 415 17.02 21.70 -4.50
C GLU A 415 15.94 21.68 -3.42
N TYR A 416 15.13 20.62 -3.38
CA TYR A 416 14.11 20.43 -2.34
C TYR A 416 14.74 20.36 -0.95
N HIS A 417 15.78 19.54 -0.77
CA HIS A 417 16.50 19.39 0.49
C HIS A 417 17.03 20.73 1.01
N GLU A 418 17.76 21.47 0.17
CA GLU A 418 18.34 22.75 0.57
C GLU A 418 17.28 23.79 0.94
N TYR A 419 16.18 23.85 0.20
CA TYR A 419 15.08 24.74 0.52
C TYR A 419 14.43 24.38 1.86
N MET A 420 14.13 23.10 2.08
CA MET A 420 13.47 22.66 3.31
C MET A 420 14.35 22.91 4.54
N GLU A 421 15.65 22.65 4.46
CA GLU A 421 16.56 22.85 5.60
C GLU A 421 16.85 24.33 5.86
N LYS A 422 17.26 25.07 4.82
CA LYS A 422 17.76 26.45 4.99
C LYS A 422 16.63 27.45 5.21
N ILE A 423 15.47 27.24 4.57
CA ILE A 423 14.36 28.21 4.56
C ILE A 423 13.25 27.77 5.51
N MET A 424 12.80 26.52 5.43
CA MET A 424 11.69 26.03 6.25
C MET A 424 12.13 25.54 7.63
N GLY A 425 13.42 25.32 7.85
CA GLY A 425 13.96 24.75 9.08
C GLY A 425 13.50 23.32 9.32
N ILE A 426 13.21 22.57 8.25
CA ILE A 426 12.72 21.18 8.30
C ILE A 426 13.77 20.27 7.68
N ALA A 427 14.23 19.28 8.45
CA ALA A 427 15.16 18.27 7.97
C ALA A 427 14.51 17.44 6.85
N ALA A 428 15.23 17.32 5.74
CA ALA A 428 14.81 16.54 4.58
C ALA A 428 15.98 15.63 4.13
N PRO A 429 16.35 14.61 4.94
CA PRO A 429 17.56 13.83 4.70
C PRO A 429 17.54 13.19 3.31
N MET A 430 18.68 13.21 2.63
CA MET A 430 18.81 12.65 1.27
C MET A 430 19.01 11.13 1.26
N GLU A 431 19.23 10.53 2.43
CA GLU A 431 19.40 9.10 2.62
C GLU A 431 18.52 8.62 3.77
N GLY A 432 18.13 7.35 3.72
CA GLY A 432 17.39 6.72 4.80
C GLY A 432 16.91 5.32 4.41
N PRO A 433 16.09 4.70 5.28
CA PRO A 433 15.63 3.34 5.06
C PRO A 433 14.77 3.26 3.80
N THR A 434 14.83 2.11 3.11
CA THR A 434 13.90 1.83 2.02
C THR A 434 12.50 1.60 2.56
N LEU A 435 11.52 2.23 1.92
CA LEU A 435 10.14 2.21 2.34
C LEU A 435 9.28 1.38 1.40
N GLY A 436 7.95 1.57 1.44
CA GLY A 436 6.95 0.87 0.66
C GLY A 436 7.13 0.99 -0.86
N SER A 437 6.03 0.90 -1.60
CA SER A 437 6.02 0.90 -3.05
C SER A 437 4.96 1.88 -3.52
N THR A 438 5.23 2.56 -4.64
CA THR A 438 4.30 3.52 -5.23
C THR A 438 4.31 3.43 -6.75
N ASP A 439 3.16 3.63 -7.37
CA ASP A 439 3.04 3.65 -8.84
C ASP A 439 3.74 4.87 -9.47
N PHE A 440 4.09 5.87 -8.66
CA PHE A 440 4.91 7.00 -9.10
C PHE A 440 6.36 6.61 -9.39
N GLY A 441 6.82 5.47 -8.87
CA GLY A 441 8.07 4.84 -9.28
C GLY A 441 8.11 4.64 -10.79
N ASN A 442 7.04 4.15 -11.40
CA ASN A 442 6.94 3.95 -12.85
C ASN A 442 7.05 5.27 -13.63
N VAL A 443 6.49 6.37 -13.10
CA VAL A 443 6.60 7.69 -13.73
C VAL A 443 8.06 8.19 -13.67
N SER A 444 8.76 7.94 -12.57
CA SER A 444 10.16 8.36 -12.38
C SER A 444 11.15 7.70 -13.36
N TYR A 445 10.74 6.64 -14.05
CA TYR A 445 11.51 6.03 -15.14
C TYR A 445 11.35 6.75 -16.49
N GLU A 446 10.26 7.51 -16.67
CA GLU A 446 9.89 8.16 -17.93
C GLU A 446 10.04 9.68 -17.89
N VAL A 447 9.97 10.27 -16.70
CA VAL A 447 10.10 11.73 -16.48
C VAL A 447 11.03 12.00 -15.29
N PRO A 448 11.89 13.04 -15.34
CA PRO A 448 12.63 13.48 -14.16
C PRO A 448 11.68 13.81 -13.00
N SER A 449 11.83 13.11 -11.87
CA SER A 449 10.86 13.19 -10.79
C SER A 449 11.48 13.23 -9.40
N ILE A 450 10.74 13.77 -8.45
CA ILE A 450 10.99 13.62 -7.01
C ILE A 450 9.70 13.33 -6.26
N HIS A 451 9.80 12.49 -5.24
CA HIS A 451 8.72 12.16 -4.31
C HIS A 451 9.23 12.28 -2.87
N PRO A 452 9.44 13.50 -2.35
CA PRO A 452 9.90 13.66 -0.99
C PRO A 452 8.84 13.18 0.01
N ILE A 453 9.30 12.50 1.03
CA ILE A 453 8.50 12.16 2.20
C ILE A 453 8.68 13.29 3.22
N TYR A 454 7.61 13.77 3.82
CA TYR A 454 7.66 14.76 4.90
C TYR A 454 6.99 14.25 6.17
N ALA A 455 7.56 14.63 7.31
CA ALA A 455 7.09 14.17 8.61
C ALA A 455 5.81 14.90 9.01
N ILE A 456 4.81 14.14 9.50
CA ILE A 456 3.69 14.64 10.28
C ILE A 456 3.68 13.97 11.67
N PRO A 457 3.20 14.65 12.72
CA PRO A 457 3.17 14.07 14.06
C PRO A 457 2.20 12.89 14.13
N THR A 458 2.67 11.77 14.63
CA THR A 458 1.87 10.54 14.82
C THR A 458 2.13 9.94 16.18
N VAL A 459 1.14 9.25 16.72
CA VAL A 459 1.33 8.42 17.93
C VAL A 459 2.39 7.34 17.63
N PRO A 460 3.36 7.08 18.52
CA PRO A 460 4.36 6.04 18.31
C PRO A 460 3.75 4.70 17.90
N GLY A 461 4.29 4.10 16.84
CA GLY A 461 3.77 2.85 16.27
C GLY A 461 2.53 3.00 15.38
N GLN A 462 2.04 4.21 15.13
CA GLN A 462 0.90 4.49 14.23
C GLN A 462 1.37 5.16 12.93
N GLY A 463 2.09 4.40 12.10
CA GLY A 463 2.51 4.85 10.76
C GLY A 463 1.42 4.74 9.69
N ASN A 464 1.76 5.01 8.43
CA ASN A 464 0.85 4.86 7.30
C ASN A 464 0.11 3.51 7.35
N HIS A 465 -1.14 3.52 6.89
CA HIS A 465 -2.07 2.38 6.85
C HIS A 465 -2.57 1.96 8.24
N THR A 466 -2.45 2.84 9.24
CA THR A 466 -3.04 2.66 10.57
C THR A 466 -4.17 3.65 10.83
N ARG A 467 -4.99 3.33 11.84
CA ARG A 467 -6.03 4.24 12.33
C ARG A 467 -5.44 5.51 12.92
N GLY A 468 -4.33 5.43 13.65
CA GLY A 468 -3.68 6.60 14.23
C GLY A 468 -3.15 7.55 13.15
N PHE A 469 -2.59 7.03 12.06
CA PHE A 469 -2.16 7.87 10.94
C PHE A 469 -3.33 8.55 10.22
N THR A 470 -4.45 7.84 10.07
CA THR A 470 -5.69 8.44 9.53
C THR A 470 -6.09 9.67 10.34
N GLN A 471 -6.04 9.58 11.67
CA GLN A 471 -6.37 10.72 12.55
C GLN A 471 -5.33 11.84 12.44
N ALA A 472 -4.03 11.48 12.42
CA ALA A 472 -2.94 12.43 12.29
C ALA A 472 -3.03 13.26 10.99
N ALA A 473 -3.36 12.61 9.87
CA ALA A 473 -3.47 13.27 8.57
C ALA A 473 -4.59 14.32 8.50
N ALA A 474 -5.59 14.24 9.37
CA ALA A 474 -6.68 15.22 9.46
C ALA A 474 -6.35 16.42 10.36
N THR A 475 -5.21 16.43 11.06
CA THR A 475 -4.88 17.50 12.02
C THR A 475 -4.47 18.81 11.34
N GLU A 476 -4.63 19.92 12.06
CA GLU A 476 -4.20 21.24 11.58
C GLU A 476 -2.67 21.31 11.46
N GLU A 477 -1.94 20.67 12.38
CA GLU A 477 -0.48 20.61 12.33
C GLU A 477 0.03 19.88 11.07
N ALA A 478 -0.59 18.75 10.72
CA ALA A 478 -0.27 18.03 9.49
C ALA A 478 -0.57 18.88 8.24
N HIS A 479 -1.64 19.67 8.24
CA HIS A 479 -1.94 20.63 7.18
C HIS A 479 -0.84 21.68 7.03
N GLN A 480 -0.41 22.32 8.12
CA GLN A 480 0.64 23.34 8.07
C GLN A 480 1.99 22.77 7.57
N LEU A 481 2.36 21.56 7.99
CA LEU A 481 3.56 20.86 7.50
C LEU A 481 3.47 20.49 6.03
N THR A 482 2.26 20.12 5.57
CA THR A 482 1.98 19.87 4.15
C THR A 482 2.22 21.12 3.32
N LEU A 483 1.75 22.29 3.77
CA LEU A 483 1.96 23.54 3.04
C LEU A 483 3.43 23.96 2.97
N LYS A 484 4.18 23.80 4.07
CA LYS A 484 5.63 24.05 4.06
C LYS A 484 6.35 23.16 3.06
N SER A 485 5.99 21.87 3.02
CA SER A 485 6.57 20.91 2.09
C SER A 485 6.17 21.21 0.64
N ALA A 486 4.91 21.60 0.41
CA ALA A 486 4.40 22.00 -0.91
C ALA A 486 5.18 23.19 -1.50
N LYS A 487 5.61 24.14 -0.67
CA LYS A 487 6.50 25.24 -1.10
C LYS A 487 7.82 24.70 -1.66
N GLY A 488 8.40 23.66 -1.05
CA GLY A 488 9.65 23.05 -1.53
C GLY A 488 9.55 22.47 -2.93
N ILE A 489 8.50 21.69 -3.23
CA ILE A 489 8.31 21.17 -4.59
C ILE A 489 7.93 22.29 -5.58
N ALA A 490 7.22 23.33 -5.14
CA ALA A 490 6.89 24.48 -5.99
C ALA A 490 8.15 25.27 -6.39
N VAL A 491 9.12 25.42 -5.48
CA VAL A 491 10.41 26.07 -5.73
C VAL A 491 11.26 25.24 -6.69
N ALA A 492 11.38 23.93 -6.46
CA ALA A 492 12.09 23.04 -7.38
C ALA A 492 11.48 23.08 -8.80
N ALA A 493 10.15 23.02 -8.90
CA ALA A 493 9.44 23.12 -10.18
C ALA A 493 9.63 24.48 -10.86
N TRP A 494 9.56 25.57 -10.09
CA TRP A 494 9.82 26.92 -10.59
C TRP A 494 11.23 27.05 -11.19
N LYS A 495 12.24 26.49 -10.51
CA LYS A 495 13.62 26.51 -10.98
C LYS A 495 13.79 25.72 -12.28
N VAL A 496 13.09 24.60 -12.46
CA VAL A 496 13.07 23.90 -13.76
C VAL A 496 12.53 24.82 -14.86
N LEU A 497 11.43 25.54 -14.60
CA LEU A 497 10.82 26.42 -15.59
C LEU A 497 11.70 27.63 -15.92
N ALA A 498 12.25 28.30 -14.91
CA ALA A 498 12.91 29.60 -15.05
C ALA A 498 14.43 29.52 -15.28
N ASP A 499 15.11 28.49 -14.77
CA ASP A 499 16.57 28.36 -14.87
C ASP A 499 16.97 27.32 -15.92
N GLN A 500 17.57 27.81 -17.02
CA GLN A 500 18.06 26.99 -18.11
C GLN A 500 19.16 26.01 -17.68
N ARG A 501 20.07 26.42 -16.79
CA ARG A 501 21.18 25.57 -16.34
C ARG A 501 20.65 24.45 -15.46
N PHE A 502 19.81 24.80 -14.48
CA PHE A 502 19.19 23.81 -13.60
C PHE A 502 18.38 22.77 -14.39
N ALA A 503 17.56 23.20 -15.36
CA ALA A 503 16.82 22.27 -16.19
C ALA A 503 17.72 21.34 -17.02
N GLN A 504 18.88 21.81 -17.49
CA GLN A 504 19.86 20.96 -18.16
C GLN A 504 20.51 19.97 -17.20
N GLU A 505 20.78 20.36 -15.96
CA GLU A 505 21.28 19.46 -14.92
C GLU A 505 20.27 18.36 -14.60
N VAL A 506 19.00 18.73 -14.37
CA VAL A 506 17.89 17.79 -14.15
C VAL A 506 17.79 16.78 -15.28
N ARG A 507 17.82 17.25 -16.53
CA ARG A 507 17.75 16.40 -17.72
C ARG A 507 18.99 15.52 -17.90
N LYS A 508 20.19 16.03 -17.59
CA LYS A 508 21.45 15.28 -17.69
C LYS A 508 21.54 14.19 -16.62
N ALA A 509 21.03 14.46 -15.43
CA ALA A 509 20.98 13.49 -14.35
C ALA A 509 19.92 12.39 -14.59
N PHE A 510 18.89 12.70 -15.38
CA PHE A 510 17.87 11.74 -15.78
C PHE A 510 18.44 10.74 -16.80
N LYS A 511 18.50 9.48 -16.39
CA LYS A 511 18.84 8.36 -17.26
C LYS A 511 17.54 7.65 -17.60
N PRO A 512 16.90 7.94 -18.75
CA PRO A 512 15.71 7.19 -19.15
C PRO A 512 16.07 5.71 -19.19
N SER A 513 15.26 4.84 -18.58
CA SER A 513 15.47 3.41 -18.79
C SER A 513 15.38 3.13 -20.27
N SER A 514 16.30 2.32 -20.80
CA SER A 514 16.12 1.70 -22.10
C SER A 514 14.76 1.03 -22.10
N SER A 515 13.83 1.60 -22.87
CA SER A 515 12.49 1.09 -23.07
C SER A 515 12.58 -0.36 -23.51
N GLN A 516 12.01 -1.28 -22.72
CA GLN A 516 11.59 -2.55 -23.30
C GLN A 516 10.27 -2.28 -24.01
N SER A 517 10.37 -2.29 -25.34
CA SER A 517 9.30 -2.25 -26.33
C SER A 517 8.25 -3.33 -26.08
#